data_AF-A0A529Q1R0-F1
#
_entry.id   AF-A0A529Q1R0-F1
#
_cell.length_a   1.000
_cell.length_b   1.000
_cell.length_c   1.000
_cell.angle_alpha   90.00
_cell.angle_beta   90.00
_cell.angle_gamma   90.00
#
_symmetry.space_group_name_H-M   'P 1'
#
loop_
_entity.id
_entity.type
_entity.pdbx_description
1 polymer ?
#
loop_
_entity_poly.entity_id
_entity_poly.type
_entity_poly.pdbx_seq_one_letter_code
_entity_poly.pdbx_strand_id
1 'polypeptide(L)'
;AIGDADATVSSLGVFGNPLESGEVDQGVLQAWETVIDNAHLFGTSMVCGFTGRIRGKKLTDSLPRFREVWGLLARRAADKGVRIAFENCAMDGNWASGDWNIAHNPDAWELMFNELPNDNL
;
A
#
# COMPACT_ATOMS: atom_id res chain seq x y z
N ALA A 1 4.36 -15.31 16.79
CA ALA A 1 4.28 -13.84 16.87
C ALA A 1 3.85 -13.32 18.26
N ILE A 2 2.85 -13.92 18.91
CA ILE A 2 2.24 -13.40 20.16
C ILE A 2 2.29 -14.37 21.37
N GLY A 3 3.11 -15.43 21.27
CA GLY A 3 3.27 -16.42 22.34
C GLY A 3 1.97 -17.19 22.63
N ASP A 4 1.71 -17.43 23.92
CA ASP A 4 0.53 -18.15 24.41
C ASP A 4 -0.70 -17.24 24.64
N ALA A 5 -0.64 -15.98 24.17
CA ALA A 5 -1.75 -15.05 24.31
C ALA A 5 -2.92 -15.44 23.39
N ASP A 6 -4.15 -15.38 23.92
CA ASP A 6 -5.39 -15.51 23.15
C ASP A 6 -5.69 -14.20 22.40
N ALA A 7 -4.85 -13.87 21.45
CA ALA A 7 -5.00 -12.72 20.57
C ALA A 7 -4.81 -13.16 19.11
N THR A 8 -5.21 -12.33 18.16
CA THR A 8 -4.99 -12.59 16.73
C THR A 8 -4.34 -11.37 16.11
N VAL A 9 -3.27 -11.57 15.35
CA VAL A 9 -2.74 -10.54 14.47
C VAL A 9 -3.63 -10.52 13.24
N SER A 10 -4.53 -9.54 13.15
CA SER A 10 -5.48 -9.43 12.03
C SER A 10 -4.80 -8.98 10.75
N SER A 11 -3.78 -8.13 10.84
CA SER A 11 -3.00 -7.62 9.71
C SER A 11 -1.63 -7.10 10.14
N LEU A 12 -0.73 -6.89 9.18
CA LEU A 12 0.52 -6.16 9.35
C LEU A 12 0.44 -4.81 8.62
N GLY A 13 0.99 -3.74 9.22
CA GLY A 13 0.91 -2.38 8.67
C GLY A 13 2.24 -1.85 8.15
N VAL A 14 2.24 -1.22 6.97
CA VAL A 14 3.40 -0.51 6.40
C VAL A 14 2.98 0.91 5.98
N PHE A 15 3.43 1.91 6.73
CA PHE A 15 3.08 3.30 6.50
C PHE A 15 4.27 4.09 5.97
N GLY A 16 4.10 4.67 4.78
CA GLY A 16 5.11 5.43 4.07
C GLY A 16 4.76 5.55 2.59
N ASN A 17 5.66 6.12 1.79
CA ASN A 17 5.45 6.30 0.36
C ASN A 17 6.36 5.34 -0.46
N PRO A 18 5.82 4.26 -1.05
CA PRO A 18 6.61 3.33 -1.85
C PRO A 18 6.78 3.75 -3.33
N LEU A 19 6.25 4.90 -3.75
CA LEU A 19 6.18 5.24 -5.19
C LEU A 19 7.42 5.96 -5.72
N GLU A 20 8.24 6.54 -4.86
CA GLU A 20 9.42 7.32 -5.28
C GLU A 20 10.73 6.55 -5.05
N SER A 21 11.86 7.16 -5.42
CA SER A 21 13.18 6.52 -5.43
C SER A 21 14.14 7.08 -4.38
N GLY A 22 13.65 7.90 -3.43
CA GLY A 22 14.45 8.31 -2.28
C GLY A 22 14.81 7.12 -1.40
N GLU A 23 15.88 7.25 -0.62
CA GLU A 23 16.35 6.18 0.28
C GLU A 23 15.23 5.66 1.19
N VAL A 24 14.44 6.57 1.77
CA VAL A 24 13.28 6.23 2.60
C VAL A 24 12.20 5.51 1.80
N ASP A 25 11.91 5.97 0.59
CA ASP A 25 10.85 5.39 -0.26
C ASP A 25 11.19 3.97 -0.69
N GLN A 26 12.46 3.72 -1.02
CA GLN A 26 12.96 2.39 -1.32
C GLN A 26 12.93 1.48 -0.10
N GLY A 27 13.24 2.01 1.09
CA GLY A 27 13.06 1.29 2.35
C GLY A 27 11.59 0.91 2.61
N VAL A 28 10.65 1.81 2.31
CA VAL A 28 9.20 1.54 2.43
C VAL A 28 8.76 0.48 1.42
N LEU A 29 9.21 0.56 0.16
CA LEU A 29 8.92 -0.47 -0.83
C LEU A 29 9.46 -1.84 -0.38
N GLN A 30 10.70 -1.90 0.09
CA GLN A 30 11.29 -3.13 0.62
C GLN A 30 10.53 -3.65 1.85
N ALA A 31 10.02 -2.77 2.71
CA ALA A 31 9.18 -3.16 3.84
C ALA A 31 7.87 -3.80 3.38
N TRP A 32 7.20 -3.24 2.36
CA TRP A 32 6.02 -3.85 1.75
C TRP A 32 6.31 -5.25 1.22
N GLU A 33 7.37 -5.43 0.45
CA GLU A 33 7.78 -6.74 -0.07
C GLU A 33 8.03 -7.74 1.06
N THR A 34 8.80 -7.33 2.07
CA THR A 34 9.18 -8.16 3.21
C THR A 34 7.95 -8.60 4.01
N VAL A 35 7.03 -7.67 4.28
CA VAL A 35 5.83 -7.95 5.07
C VAL A 35 4.86 -8.85 4.30
N ILE A 36 4.68 -8.63 2.99
CA ILE A 36 3.90 -9.53 2.12
C ILE A 36 4.47 -10.95 2.15
N ASP A 37 5.79 -11.08 1.96
CA ASP A 37 6.45 -12.39 1.88
C ASP A 37 6.37 -13.18 3.21
N ASN A 38 6.22 -12.48 4.33
CA ASN A 38 6.31 -13.04 5.68
C ASN A 38 5.01 -12.96 6.51
N ALA A 39 3.89 -12.46 5.95
CA ALA A 39 2.63 -12.30 6.67
C ALA A 39 2.14 -13.59 7.37
N HIS A 40 2.36 -14.74 6.71
CA HIS A 40 2.04 -16.07 7.24
C HIS A 40 2.73 -16.41 8.57
N LEU A 41 3.92 -15.85 8.85
CA LEU A 41 4.63 -16.05 10.13
C LEU A 41 3.88 -15.42 11.31
N PHE A 42 2.96 -14.50 11.03
CA PHE A 42 2.10 -13.84 12.00
C PHE A 42 0.68 -14.42 12.00
N GLY A 43 0.40 -15.42 11.17
CA GLY A 43 -0.93 -16.02 11.05
C GLY A 43 -1.96 -15.12 10.35
N THR A 44 -1.52 -14.08 9.63
CA THR A 44 -2.41 -13.22 8.85
C THR A 44 -2.19 -13.40 7.36
N SER A 45 -3.26 -13.13 6.60
CA SER A 45 -3.27 -13.05 5.14
C SER A 45 -3.60 -11.62 4.67
N MET A 46 -3.33 -10.61 5.50
CA MET A 46 -3.66 -9.21 5.21
C MET A 46 -2.51 -8.27 5.57
N VAL A 47 -2.16 -7.40 4.64
CA VAL A 47 -1.19 -6.31 4.86
C VAL A 47 -1.88 -4.99 4.51
N CYS A 48 -1.76 -3.99 5.37
CA CYS A 48 -2.39 -2.69 5.20
C CYS A 48 -1.39 -1.52 5.21
N GLY A 49 -1.80 -0.38 4.66
CA GLY A 49 -0.97 0.83 4.75
C GLY A 49 -1.31 1.92 3.75
N PHE A 50 -0.33 2.76 3.43
CA PHE A 50 -0.49 3.87 2.49
C PHE A 50 -0.03 3.52 1.08
N THR A 51 -0.74 4.09 0.11
CA THR A 51 -0.47 3.89 -1.32
C THR A 51 0.77 4.62 -1.81
N GLY A 52 1.20 5.68 -1.10
CA GLY A 52 2.13 6.67 -1.64
C GLY A 52 1.48 7.60 -2.66
N ARG A 53 2.26 8.57 -3.14
CA ARG A 53 1.97 9.40 -4.33
C ARG A 53 3.25 10.07 -4.80
N ILE A 54 3.27 10.65 -6.00
CA ILE A 54 4.39 11.49 -6.42
C ILE A 54 4.31 12.82 -5.67
N ARG A 55 5.36 13.16 -4.93
CA ARG A 55 5.35 14.30 -4.02
C ARG A 55 5.28 15.62 -4.78
N GLY A 56 4.46 16.55 -4.26
CA GLY A 56 4.33 17.89 -4.85
C GLY A 56 3.66 17.93 -6.23
N LYS A 57 3.10 16.81 -6.71
CA LYS A 57 2.40 16.70 -8.00
C LYS A 57 0.90 16.51 -7.81
N LYS A 58 0.16 16.71 -8.92
CA LYS A 58 -1.26 16.37 -8.96
C LYS A 58 -1.43 14.88 -8.68
N LEU A 59 -2.52 14.52 -8.02
CA LEU A 59 -2.78 13.14 -7.63
C LEU A 59 -2.76 12.20 -8.84
N THR A 60 -3.40 12.61 -9.94
CA THR A 60 -3.50 11.82 -11.18
C THR A 60 -2.14 11.50 -11.80
N ASP A 61 -1.12 12.34 -11.58
CA ASP A 61 0.23 12.12 -12.09
C ASP A 61 0.90 10.93 -11.39
N SER A 62 0.34 10.49 -10.25
CA SER A 62 0.82 9.32 -9.50
C SER A 62 0.26 8.00 -10.01
N LEU A 63 -0.83 8.00 -10.77
CA LEU A 63 -1.53 6.77 -11.20
C LEU A 63 -0.66 5.84 -12.03
N PRO A 64 0.15 6.31 -13.01
CA PRO A 64 1.02 5.41 -13.77
C PRO A 64 2.06 4.71 -12.88
N ARG A 65 2.65 5.44 -11.92
CA ARG A 65 3.62 4.88 -10.98
C ARG A 65 2.97 3.97 -9.96
N PHE A 66 1.76 4.32 -9.51
CA PHE A 66 0.92 3.47 -8.68
C PHE A 66 0.67 2.12 -9.37
N ARG A 67 0.24 2.11 -10.63
CA ARG A 67 0.05 0.87 -11.40
C ARG A 67 1.31 0.02 -11.45
N GLU A 68 2.46 0.64 -11.71
CA GLU A 68 3.73 -0.05 -11.84
C GLU A 68 4.13 -0.74 -10.52
N VAL A 69 4.15 0.01 -9.42
CA VAL A 69 4.58 -0.49 -8.10
C VAL A 69 3.55 -1.45 -7.53
N TRP A 70 2.29 -1.03 -7.44
CA TRP A 70 1.24 -1.85 -6.84
C TRP A 70 0.86 -3.04 -7.71
N GLY A 71 1.04 -2.99 -9.04
CA GLY A 71 0.86 -4.16 -9.89
C GLY A 71 1.91 -5.26 -9.64
N LEU A 72 3.13 -4.90 -9.22
CA LEU A 72 4.14 -5.87 -8.78
C LEU A 72 3.81 -6.40 -7.38
N LEU A 73 3.46 -5.51 -6.44
CA LEU A 73 3.11 -5.89 -5.07
C LEU A 73 1.84 -6.75 -5.00
N ALA A 74 0.80 -6.43 -5.78
CA ALA A 74 -0.44 -7.19 -5.85
C ALA A 74 -0.21 -8.61 -6.38
N ARG A 75 0.62 -8.77 -7.42
CA ARG A 75 1.02 -10.09 -7.92
C ARG A 75 1.79 -10.88 -6.86
N ARG A 76 2.80 -10.27 -6.23
CA ARG A 76 3.56 -10.89 -5.13
C ARG A 76 2.62 -11.33 -3.99
N ALA A 77 1.66 -10.49 -3.61
CA ALA A 77 0.70 -10.78 -2.56
C ALA A 77 -0.23 -11.93 -2.95
N ALA A 78 -0.72 -11.96 -4.19
CA ALA A 78 -1.54 -13.06 -4.71
C ALA A 78 -0.79 -14.40 -4.64
N ASP A 79 0.49 -14.43 -5.06
CA ASP A 79 1.35 -15.62 -4.99
C ASP A 79 1.54 -16.14 -3.55
N LYS A 80 1.37 -15.28 -2.55
CA LYS A 80 1.46 -15.59 -1.12
C LYS A 80 0.10 -15.81 -0.44
N GLY A 81 -1.01 -15.70 -1.17
CA GLY A 81 -2.36 -15.75 -0.60
C GLY A 81 -2.67 -14.56 0.33
N VAL A 82 -2.01 -13.42 0.12
CA VAL A 82 -2.16 -12.19 0.90
C VAL A 82 -3.04 -11.19 0.16
N ARG A 83 -3.94 -10.54 0.91
CA ARG A 83 -4.70 -9.36 0.47
C ARG A 83 -4.00 -8.10 0.95
N ILE A 84 -3.98 -7.08 0.10
CA ILE A 84 -3.50 -5.75 0.45
C ILE A 84 -4.73 -4.88 0.73
N ALA A 85 -4.64 -4.01 1.72
CA ALA A 85 -5.66 -3.02 2.02
C ALA A 85 -5.02 -1.64 2.16
N PHE A 86 -5.73 -0.59 1.73
CA PHE A 86 -5.26 0.78 1.88
C PHE A 86 -5.98 1.48 3.02
N GLU A 87 -5.26 2.31 3.77
CA GLU A 87 -5.86 3.22 4.74
C GLU A 87 -6.26 4.53 4.07
N ASN A 88 -7.48 4.98 4.34
CA ASN A 88 -7.93 6.30 3.92
C ASN A 88 -7.36 7.39 4.83
N CYS A 89 -6.48 8.24 4.29
CA CYS A 89 -5.98 9.42 4.99
C CYS A 89 -5.38 10.40 4.00
N ALA A 90 -5.75 11.68 4.08
CA ALA A 90 -5.19 12.73 3.21
C ALA A 90 -3.75 13.08 3.56
N MET A 91 -3.35 13.01 4.84
CA MET A 91 -2.05 13.47 5.34
C MET A 91 -1.67 14.85 4.77
N ASP A 92 -2.58 15.82 4.90
CA ASP A 92 -2.50 17.19 4.35
C ASP A 92 -2.42 17.29 2.80
N GLY A 93 -2.55 16.17 2.09
CA GLY A 93 -2.62 16.11 0.65
C GLY A 93 -4.02 16.43 0.08
N ASN A 94 -4.02 16.93 -1.16
CA ASN A 94 -5.21 17.19 -1.97
C ASN A 94 -4.95 16.83 -3.45
N TRP A 95 -5.88 17.20 -4.33
CA TRP A 95 -5.79 16.90 -5.76
C TRP A 95 -4.60 17.56 -6.47
N ALA A 96 -4.14 18.71 -5.99
CA ALA A 96 -3.07 19.49 -6.60
C ALA A 96 -1.67 19.11 -6.10
N SER A 97 -1.55 18.72 -4.82
CA SER A 97 -0.27 18.39 -4.18
C SER A 97 -0.49 17.46 -2.97
N GLY A 98 0.55 16.75 -2.56
CA GLY A 98 0.55 15.91 -1.36
C GLY A 98 1.84 15.10 -1.26
N ASP A 99 1.92 14.26 -0.23
CA ASP A 99 3.12 13.48 0.07
C ASP A 99 2.84 11.97 0.19
N TRP A 100 1.84 11.58 0.99
CA TRP A 100 1.79 10.20 1.52
C TRP A 100 0.81 9.25 0.84
N ASN A 101 -0.29 9.75 0.25
CA ASN A 101 -1.40 8.86 -0.12
C ASN A 101 -2.22 9.39 -1.30
N ILE A 102 -2.56 8.50 -2.24
CA ILE A 102 -3.64 8.70 -3.22
C ILE A 102 -5.00 8.44 -2.57
N ALA A 103 -5.11 7.44 -1.69
CA ALA A 103 -6.36 6.97 -1.08
C ALA A 103 -6.96 7.96 -0.06
N HIS A 104 -7.31 9.18 -0.46
CA HIS A 104 -7.76 10.24 0.46
C HIS A 104 -9.26 10.57 0.41
N ASN A 105 -9.99 10.15 -0.64
CA ASN A 105 -11.43 10.35 -0.79
C ASN A 105 -12.00 9.34 -1.81
N PRO A 106 -13.33 9.14 -1.87
CA PRO A 106 -13.95 8.14 -2.75
C PRO A 106 -13.56 8.24 -4.23
N ASP A 107 -13.50 9.44 -4.81
CA ASP A 107 -13.12 9.62 -6.22
C ASP A 107 -11.69 9.15 -6.50
N ALA A 108 -10.75 9.36 -5.56
CA ALA A 108 -9.38 8.88 -5.69
C ALA A 108 -9.30 7.35 -5.57
N TRP A 109 -10.15 6.74 -4.74
CA TRP A 109 -10.28 5.28 -4.66
C TRP A 109 -10.78 4.68 -5.97
N GLU A 110 -11.79 5.29 -6.60
CA GLU A 110 -12.26 4.86 -7.93
C GLU A 110 -11.13 4.91 -8.97
N LEU A 111 -10.34 6.00 -8.98
CA LEU A 111 -9.18 6.10 -9.88
C LEU A 111 -8.17 4.98 -9.64
N MET A 112 -7.83 4.68 -8.38
CA MET A 112 -6.87 3.62 -8.06
C MET A 112 -7.35 2.24 -8.53
N PHE A 113 -8.60 1.87 -8.21
CA PHE A 113 -9.11 0.54 -8.56
C PHE A 113 -9.43 0.40 -10.04
N ASN A 114 -9.77 1.49 -10.74
CA ASN A 114 -9.82 1.50 -12.20
C ASN A 114 -8.44 1.32 -12.83
N GLU A 115 -7.40 1.89 -12.21
CA GLU A 115 -6.02 1.80 -12.70
C GLU A 115 -5.42 0.40 -12.50
N LEU A 116 -5.82 -0.29 -11.42
CA LEU A 116 -5.34 -1.62 -11.03
C LEU A 116 -6.48 -2.49 -10.45
N PRO A 117 -7.28 -3.16 -11.31
CA PRO A 117 -8.46 -3.94 -10.91
C PRO A 117 -8.10 -5.36 -10.46
N ASN A 118 -7.19 -5.50 -9.50
CA ASN A 118 -6.82 -6.79 -8.92
C ASN A 118 -7.77 -7.16 -7.78
N ASP A 119 -8.31 -8.38 -7.77
CA ASP A 119 -9.26 -8.86 -6.74
C ASP A 119 -8.69 -8.91 -5.31
N ASN A 120 -7.37 -8.84 -5.15
CA ASN A 120 -6.67 -8.89 -3.86
C ASN A 120 -6.23 -7.51 -3.33
N LEU A 121 -6.73 -6.42 -3.92
CA LEU A 121 -6.58 -5.03 -3.47
C LEU A 121 -7.90 -4.44 -2.96
#